data_AF-A0A940NLB8-F1
#
_entry.id   AF-A0A940NLB8-F1
#
_cell.length_a   1.000
_cell.length_b   1.000
_cell.length_c   1.000
_cell.angle_alpha   90.00
_cell.angle_beta   90.00
_cell.angle_gamma   90.00
#
_symmetry.space_group_name_H-M   'P 1'
#
loop_
_entity.id
_entity.type
_entity.pdbx_description
1 polymer ?
#
loop_
_entity_poly.entity_id
_entity_poly.type
_entity_poly.pdbx_seq_one_letter_code
_entity_poly.pdbx_strand_id
1 'polypeptide(L)' 'MSKKLDVNKALYHAYKTGLPVKIGLKNGDTLENVIVKKFSDTSFKAKQNEPIEEGMKKLKTIVDFDAVDYVELTVKSS' A
#
# COMPACT_ATOMS: atom_id res chain seq x y z
N MET A 1 0.05 21.85 1.55
CA MET A 1 0.50 21.06 0.38
C MET A 1 0.04 19.63 0.59
N SER A 2 -0.59 19.08 -0.44
CA SER A 2 -1.70 18.14 -0.32
C SER A 2 -1.26 16.69 -0.09
N LYS A 3 -1.58 16.13 1.09
CA LYS A 3 -1.39 14.70 1.43
C LYS A 3 -1.73 13.72 0.28
N LYS A 4 -2.73 14.06 -0.55
CA LYS A 4 -3.19 13.25 -1.70
C LYS A 4 -2.13 13.10 -2.81
N LEU A 5 -1.28 14.11 -3.01
CA LEU A 5 -0.24 14.12 -4.04
C LEU A 5 0.95 13.24 -3.61
N ASP A 6 1.24 13.20 -2.31
CA ASP A 6 2.25 12.30 -1.72
C ASP A 6 1.82 10.83 -1.77
N VAL A 7 0.54 10.53 -1.48
CA VAL A 7 0.01 9.15 -1.54
C VAL A 7 0.13 8.55 -2.94
N ASN A 8 -0.30 9.27 -3.97
CA ASN A 8 -0.23 8.78 -5.35
C ASN A 8 1.23 8.53 -5.78
N LYS A 9 2.12 9.48 -5.47
CA LYS A 9 3.55 9.38 -5.78
C LYS A 9 4.22 8.23 -5.03
N ALA A 10 3.91 8.05 -3.75
CA ALA A 10 4.45 6.95 -2.94
C ALA A 10 4.00 5.58 -3.46
N LEU A 11 2.71 5.42 -3.79
CA LEU A 11 2.16 4.17 -4.34
C LEU A 11 2.69 3.88 -5.75
N TYR A 12 2.86 4.92 -6.59
CA TYR A 12 3.47 4.77 -7.90
C TYR A 12 4.96 4.36 -7.78
N HIS A 13 5.70 4.97 -6.86
CA HIS A 13 7.07 4.60 -6.57
C HIS A 13 7.17 3.15 -6.07
N ALA A 14 6.30 2.75 -5.14
CA ALA A 14 6.21 1.37 -4.64
C ALA A 14 5.87 0.36 -5.76
N TYR A 15 4.95 0.72 -6.65
CA TYR A 15 4.62 -0.09 -7.83
C TYR A 15 5.84 -0.27 -8.76
N LYS A 16 6.60 0.81 -9.03
CA LYS A 16 7.77 0.78 -9.91
C LYS A 16 8.96 0.04 -9.31
N THR A 17 9.16 0.13 -7.99
CA THR A 17 10.29 -0.48 -7.29
C THR A 17 9.99 -1.87 -6.75
N GLY A 18 8.72 -2.24 -6.62
CA GLY A 18 8.30 -3.46 -5.95
C GLY A 18 8.53 -3.45 -4.44
N LEU A 19 8.82 -2.27 -3.86
CA LEU A 19 9.03 -2.12 -2.42
C LEU A 19 7.72 -2.32 -1.65
N PRO A 20 7.78 -2.98 -0.48
CA PRO A 20 6.64 -3.04 0.42
C PRO A 20 6.37 -1.66 1.01
N VAL A 21 5.09 -1.37 1.21
CA VAL A 21 4.61 -0.14 1.84
C VAL A 21 3.61 -0.43 2.93
N LYS A 22 3.45 0.55 3.82
CA LYS A 22 2.40 0.61 4.82
C LYS A 22 1.34 1.61 4.36
N ILE A 23 0.08 1.20 4.40
CA ILE A 23 -1.05 1.99 3.92
C ILE A 23 -2.03 2.16 5.07
N GLY A 24 -2.22 3.40 5.53
CA GLY A 24 -3.28 3.76 6.45
C GLY A 24 -4.57 4.05 5.69
N LEU A 25 -5.65 3.39 6.05
CA LEU A 25 -6.98 3.62 5.50
C LEU A 25 -7.77 4.59 6.37
N LYS A 26 -8.68 5.35 5.75
CA LYS A 26 -9.52 6.33 6.45
C LYS A 26 -10.48 5.73 7.48
N ASN A 27 -10.75 4.43 7.37
CA ASN A 27 -11.56 3.70 8.34
C ASN A 27 -10.79 3.32 9.62
N GLY A 28 -9.50 3.68 9.71
CA GLY A 28 -8.62 3.36 10.84
C GLY A 28 -7.84 2.06 10.66
N ASP A 29 -8.13 1.27 9.63
CA ASP A 29 -7.35 0.06 9.32
C ASP A 29 -5.99 0.42 8.76
N THR A 30 -5.00 -0.42 9.04
CA THR A 30 -3.64 -0.25 8.53
C THR A 30 -3.18 -1.53 7.87
N LEU A 31 -2.78 -1.43 6.60
CA LEU A 31 -2.23 -2.54 5.84
C LEU A 31 -0.70 -2.43 5.83
N GLU A 32 -0.04 -3.35 6.52
CA GLU A 32 1.42 -3.40 6.57
C GLU A 32 2.01 -4.37 5.54
N ASN A 33 3.23 -4.10 5.10
CA ASN A 33 4.02 -4.96 4.21
C ASN A 33 3.30 -5.29 2.89
N VAL A 34 2.73 -4.26 2.27
CA VAL A 34 1.91 -4.37 1.06
C VAL A 34 2.74 -4.09 -0.19
N ILE A 35 2.70 -4.97 -1.18
CA ILE A 35 3.28 -4.75 -2.50
C ILE A 35 2.17 -4.34 -3.48
N VAL A 36 2.34 -3.19 -4.12
CA VAL A 36 1.47 -2.72 -5.19
C VAL A 36 1.79 -3.48 -6.47
N LYS A 37 0.84 -4.27 -6.97
CA LYS A 37 1.00 -5.10 -8.18
C LYS A 37 0.40 -4.47 -9.43
N LYS A 38 -0.61 -3.62 -9.27
CA LYS A 38 -1.25 -2.90 -10.38
C LYS A 38 -1.68 -1.53 -9.89
N PHE A 39 -1.55 -0.53 -10.73
CA PHE A 39 -1.92 0.85 -10.45
C PHE A 39 -2.83 1.33 -11.58
N SER A 40 -4.00 1.87 -11.23
CA SER A 40 -4.97 2.50 -12.16
C SER A 40 -5.17 3.95 -11.72
N ASP A 41 -5.95 4.74 -12.45
CA ASP A 41 -6.19 6.16 -12.09
C ASP A 41 -6.94 6.34 -10.76
N THR A 42 -7.85 5.43 -10.42
CA THR A 42 -8.74 5.54 -9.24
C THR A 42 -8.45 4.53 -8.14
N SER A 43 -7.78 3.42 -8.46
CA SER A 43 -7.52 2.33 -7.53
C SER A 43 -6.24 1.58 -7.86
N PHE A 44 -5.75 0.80 -6.90
CA PHE A 44 -4.57 -0.04 -7.07
C PHE A 44 -4.80 -1.43 -6.48
N LYS A 45 -4.11 -2.41 -7.04
CA LYS A 45 -4.11 -3.79 -6.54
C LYS A 45 -2.93 -3.99 -5.61
N ALA A 46 -3.24 -4.23 -4.35
CA ALA A 46 -2.32 -4.52 -3.28
C ALA A 46 -2.24 -6.03 -3.01
N LYS A 47 -1.06 -6.51 -2.66
CA LYS A 47 -0.84 -7.87 -2.16
C LYS A 47 0.05 -7.79 -0.94
N GLN A 48 -0.40 -8.30 0.21
CA GLN A 48 0.47 -8.45 1.38
C GLN A 48 1.59 -9.45 1.07
N ASN A 49 2.82 -9.02 1.33
CA ASN A 49 4.03 -9.78 1.05
C ASN A 49 4.23 -10.92 2.06
N GLU A 50 4.04 -10.60 3.33
CA GLU A 50 4.12 -11.53 4.45
C GLU A 50 2.72 -11.71 5.08
N PRO A 51 2.30 -12.96 5.32
CA PRO A 51 1.11 -13.19 6.11
C PRO A 51 1.39 -12.78 7.56
N ILE A 52 0.40 -12.14 8.18
CA ILE A 52 0.50 -11.62 9.55
C ILE A 52 0.64 -12.79 10.55
N GLU A 53 0.19 -13.99 10.17
CA GLU A 53 0.33 -15.25 10.90
C GLU A 53 0.66 -16.43 9.96
N GLU A 54 1.43 -17.41 10.44
CA GLU A 54 1.64 -18.68 9.75
C GLU A 54 0.30 -19.40 9.54
N GLY A 55 -0.17 -19.43 8.29
CA GLY A 55 -1.47 -20.00 7.90
C GLY A 55 -2.43 -18.98 7.26
N MET A 56 -2.17 -17.68 7.41
CA MET A 56 -2.92 -16.66 6.67
C MET A 56 -2.55 -16.68 5.19
N LYS A 57 -3.54 -16.81 4.30
CA LYS A 57 -3.32 -16.69 2.86
C LYS A 57 -2.94 -15.26 2.51
N LYS A 58 -1.99 -15.09 1.59
CA LYS A 58 -1.63 -13.78 1.03
C LYS A 58 -2.88 -13.08 0.50
N LEU A 59 -3.34 -12.05 1.20
CA LEU A 59 -4.53 -11.29 0.84
C LEU A 59 -4.23 -10.45 -0.41
N LYS A 60 -5.09 -10.58 -1.42
CA LYS A 60 -5.10 -9.72 -2.61
C LYS A 60 -6.29 -8.79 -2.46
N THR A 61 -6.03 -7.51 -2.29
CA THR A 61 -7.07 -6.48 -2.11
C THR A 61 -6.94 -5.44 -3.22
N ILE A 62 -8.10 -4.96 -3.68
CA ILE A 62 -8.18 -3.77 -4.51
C ILE A 62 -8.52 -2.62 -3.56
N VAL A 63 -7.71 -1.57 -3.56
CA VAL A 63 -7.86 -0.40 -2.69
C VAL A 63 -8.10 0.82 -3.56
N ASP A 64 -9.18 1.55 -3.28
CA ASP A 64 -9.44 2.86 -3.87
C ASP A 64 -8.55 3.93 -3.24
N PHE A 65 -8.02 4.87 -4.04
CA PHE A 65 -7.19 5.95 -3.49
C PHE A 65 -7.95 6.82 -2.50
N ASP A 66 -9.26 6.98 -2.68
CA ASP A 66 -10.08 7.76 -1.75
C ASP A 66 -10.26 7.08 -0.39
N ALA A 67 -10.04 5.76 -0.30
CA ALA A 67 -10.02 5.04 0.98
C ALA A 67 -8.69 5.19 1.73
N VAL A 68 -7.63 5.66 1.06
CA VAL A 68 -6.30 5.84 1.66
C VAL A 68 -6.23 7.18 2.39
N ASP A 69 -5.76 7.13 3.64
CA ASP A 69 -5.45 8.32 4.44
C ASP A 69 -3.98 8.73 4.28
N TYR A 70 -3.07 7.75 4.38
CA TYR A 70 -1.63 7.97 4.23
C TYR A 70 -0.88 6.73 3.74
N VAL A 71 0.33 6.92 3.22
CA VAL A 71 1.22 5.84 2.78
C VAL A 71 2.63 6.11 3.29
N GLU A 72 3.24 5.09 3.88
CA GLU A 72 4.62 5.11 4.34
C GLU A 72 5.44 4.07 3.58
N LEU A 73 6.56 4.50 3.01
CA LEU A 73 7.50 3.58 2.36
C LEU A 73 8.28 2.84 3.45
N THR A 74 8.24 1.51 3.43
CA THR A 74 9.04 0.71 4.36
C THR A 74 10.48 0.66 3.84
N VAL A 75 11.25 1.72 4.09
CA VAL A 75 12.70 1.69 3.94
C VAL A 75 13.26 0.85 5.07
N LYS A 76 13.81 -0.32 4.73
CA LYS A 76 14.59 -1.11 5.68
C LYS A 76 15.84 -0.30 6.01
N SER A 77 15.83 0.44 7.12
CA SER A 77 17.06 1.02 7.67
C SER A 77 18.03 -0.14 7.88
N SER A 78 19.10 -0.15 7.09
CA SER A 78 20.22 -1.09 7.23
C SER A 78 21.18 -0.61 8.32
#